data_AF-A0A7J6UTM0-F1
#
_entry.id   AF-A0A7J6UTM0-F1
#
_cell.length_a   1.000
_cell.length_b   1.000
_cell.length_c   1.000
_cell.angle_alpha   90.00
_cell.angle_beta   90.00
_cell.angle_gamma   90.00
#
_symmetry.space_group_name_H-M   'P 1'
#
loop_
_entity.id
_entity.type
_entity.pdbx_description
1 polymer ?
#
loop_
_entity_poly.entity_id
_entity_poly.type
_entity_poly.pdbx_seq_one_letter_code
_entity_poly.pdbx_strand_id
1 'polypeptide(L)'
;MEKKQKIKDYRKQLDKTLLTSPRLANKDSIRKLVQSQLQSTPAEVQEKRVMQVSNLIEIQRSACGDDFKTSKTGVWKLKDDSEEYRVMYREGPQGSPFQTLLTEGYADGPVDVCLGASWELSLYKIWWPQYNFPTFKVMTSCLLKKVRLDEQISLLRMKVPWPLSDREVVLDYFELECFEDDLVIVLLNSISDTDSFNEHLRGLPGNEILEAKNTVRLSFSGGFALKKINSNITHFRTIGNLDLKLDFVPPSLINFISRQLLGSACNLYRKIVIDMVKGDEKFGKALEGPLYVRIREHLYHNNEIKNTAGPKALQKENSEFRDDHVEN
;
A
#
# COMPACT_ATOMS: atom_id res chain seq x y z
N MET A 1 26.74 3.09 3.18
CA MET A 1 26.96 2.65 1.78
C MET A 1 26.27 1.32 1.48
N GLU A 2 26.49 0.25 2.25
CA GLU A 2 25.80 -1.05 2.06
C GLU A 2 24.27 -0.98 2.24
N LYS A 3 23.76 -0.27 3.25
CA LYS A 3 22.31 -0.11 3.47
C LYS A 3 21.64 0.72 2.37
N LYS A 4 22.29 1.79 1.89
CA LYS A 4 21.80 2.56 0.74
C LYS A 4 21.72 1.72 -0.54
N GLN A 5 22.58 0.73 -0.70
CA GLN A 5 22.51 -0.22 -1.81
C GLN A 5 21.30 -1.16 -1.65
N LYS A 6 21.00 -1.64 -0.43
CA LYS A 6 19.85 -2.52 -0.14
C LYS A 6 18.51 -1.91 -0.57
N ILE A 7 18.20 -0.67 -0.17
CA ILE A 7 16.92 -0.03 -0.55
C ILE A 7 16.79 0.13 -2.07
N LYS A 8 17.89 0.46 -2.77
CA LYS A 8 17.88 0.56 -4.25
C LYS A 8 17.61 -0.79 -4.90
N ASP A 9 18.17 -1.86 -4.36
CA ASP A 9 17.96 -3.21 -4.89
C ASP A 9 16.53 -3.69 -4.63
N TYR A 10 15.97 -3.41 -3.45
CA TYR A 10 14.57 -3.72 -3.13
C TYR A 10 13.58 -2.94 -4.01
N ARG A 11 13.86 -1.65 -4.25
CA ARG A 11 13.12 -0.83 -5.20
C ARG A 11 13.14 -1.44 -6.60
N LYS A 12 14.31 -1.84 -7.09
CA LYS A 12 14.44 -2.48 -8.41
C LYS A 12 13.63 -3.78 -8.52
N GLN A 13 13.52 -4.55 -7.44
CA GLN A 13 12.67 -5.74 -7.41
C GLN A 13 11.18 -5.38 -7.54
N LEU A 14 10.70 -4.39 -6.80
CA LEU A 14 9.32 -3.91 -6.95
C LEU A 14 9.08 -3.34 -8.35
N ASP A 15 9.99 -2.49 -8.86
CA ASP A 15 9.89 -1.90 -10.21
C ASP A 15 9.81 -2.98 -11.28
N LYS A 16 10.68 -3.99 -11.21
CA LYS A 16 10.65 -5.14 -12.11
C LYS A 16 9.29 -5.82 -12.04
N THR A 17 8.79 -6.17 -10.86
CA THR A 17 7.47 -6.80 -10.70
C THR A 17 6.35 -5.94 -11.30
N LEU A 18 6.30 -4.64 -10.99
CA LEU A 18 5.27 -3.75 -11.51
C LEU A 18 5.32 -3.61 -13.04
N LEU A 19 6.50 -3.66 -13.65
CA LEU A 19 6.68 -3.49 -15.09
C LEU A 19 6.52 -4.79 -15.88
N THR A 20 6.92 -5.94 -15.31
CA THR A 20 7.02 -7.20 -16.05
C THR A 20 5.97 -8.24 -15.67
N SER A 21 5.21 -8.04 -14.59
CA SER A 21 4.16 -9.00 -14.20
C SER A 21 3.10 -9.13 -15.30
N PRO A 22 2.83 -10.35 -15.83
CA PRO A 22 1.76 -10.58 -16.81
C PRO A 22 0.37 -10.26 -16.25
N ARG A 23 0.19 -10.44 -14.92
CA ARG A 23 -1.07 -10.18 -14.21
C ARG A 23 -1.37 -8.69 -14.09
N LEU A 24 -0.34 -7.85 -14.10
CA LEU A 24 -0.48 -6.39 -14.04
C LEU A 24 -0.28 -5.73 -15.41
N ALA A 25 0.07 -6.48 -16.46
CA ALA A 25 0.55 -5.94 -17.74
C ALA A 25 -0.40 -4.91 -18.37
N ASN A 26 -1.70 -5.20 -18.37
CA ASN A 26 -2.72 -4.34 -18.95
C ASN A 26 -4.04 -4.44 -18.18
N LYS A 27 -5.01 -3.60 -18.57
CA LYS A 27 -6.33 -3.52 -17.93
C LYS A 27 -7.09 -4.85 -17.95
N ASP A 28 -6.92 -5.69 -18.97
CA ASP A 28 -7.62 -6.98 -19.05
C ASP A 28 -7.03 -8.01 -18.09
N SER A 29 -5.70 -8.05 -17.93
CA SER A 29 -5.06 -8.88 -16.90
C SER A 29 -5.49 -8.46 -15.49
N ILE A 30 -5.53 -7.15 -15.23
CA ILE A 30 -6.01 -6.60 -13.95
C ILE A 30 -7.49 -6.93 -13.74
N ARG A 31 -8.31 -6.87 -14.79
CA ARG A 31 -9.71 -7.27 -14.73
C ARG A 31 -9.87 -8.70 -14.27
N LYS A 32 -9.09 -9.63 -14.84
CA LYS A 32 -9.12 -11.04 -14.42
C LYS A 32 -8.76 -11.21 -12.94
N LEU A 33 -7.76 -10.48 -12.43
CA LEU A 33 -7.41 -10.51 -11.00
C LEU A 33 -8.57 -10.03 -10.12
N VAL A 34 -9.10 -8.84 -10.41
CA VAL A 34 -10.18 -8.24 -9.63
C VAL A 34 -11.44 -9.11 -9.66
N GLN A 35 -11.82 -9.62 -10.83
CA GLN A 35 -12.98 -10.50 -10.97
C GLN A 35 -12.80 -11.83 -10.24
N SER A 36 -11.60 -12.39 -10.27
CA SER A 36 -11.28 -13.61 -9.52
C SER A 36 -11.41 -13.42 -8.01
N GLN A 37 -11.06 -12.24 -7.50
CA GLN A 37 -11.17 -11.93 -6.06
C GLN A 37 -12.61 -11.54 -5.67
N LEU A 38 -13.34 -10.87 -6.56
CA LEU A 38 -14.66 -10.28 -6.31
C LEU A 38 -15.83 -11.05 -6.96
N GLN A 39 -15.72 -12.38 -7.11
CA GLN A 39 -16.67 -13.20 -7.87
C GLN A 39 -18.15 -13.00 -7.49
N SER A 40 -18.43 -12.76 -6.21
CA SER A 40 -19.80 -12.57 -5.68
C SER A 40 -20.31 -11.12 -5.73
N THR A 41 -19.50 -10.19 -6.25
CA THR A 41 -19.80 -8.75 -6.27
C THR A 41 -20.41 -8.34 -7.63
N PRO A 42 -21.34 -7.37 -7.69
CA PRO A 42 -21.90 -6.89 -8.95
C PRO A 42 -20.83 -6.43 -9.96
N ALA A 43 -21.05 -6.71 -11.25
CA ALA A 43 -20.11 -6.41 -12.33
C ALA A 43 -19.72 -4.92 -12.40
N GLU A 44 -20.65 -4.01 -12.08
CA GLU A 44 -20.40 -2.57 -12.03
C GLU A 44 -19.36 -2.19 -10.97
N VAL A 45 -19.46 -2.80 -9.79
CA VAL A 45 -18.50 -2.58 -8.70
C VAL A 45 -17.15 -3.19 -9.05
N GLN A 46 -17.15 -4.37 -9.68
CA GLN A 46 -15.91 -4.98 -10.19
C GLN A 46 -15.21 -4.07 -11.20
N GLU A 47 -15.91 -3.55 -12.23
CA GLU A 47 -15.30 -2.68 -13.24
C GLU A 47 -14.82 -1.35 -12.64
N LYS A 48 -15.54 -0.79 -11.65
CA LYS A 48 -15.06 0.36 -10.87
C LYS A 48 -13.72 0.05 -10.19
N ARG A 49 -13.58 -1.12 -9.55
CA ARG A 49 -12.33 -1.55 -8.91
C ARG A 49 -11.22 -1.77 -9.94
N VAL A 50 -11.53 -2.33 -11.11
CA VAL A 50 -10.57 -2.47 -12.23
C VAL A 50 -10.01 -1.13 -12.65
N MET A 51 -10.87 -0.12 -12.81
CA MET A 51 -10.43 1.24 -13.16
C MET A 51 -9.52 1.84 -12.10
N GLN A 52 -9.91 1.75 -10.83
CA GLN A 52 -9.13 2.32 -9.73
C GLN A 52 -7.78 1.63 -9.54
N VAL A 53 -7.74 0.29 -9.60
CA VAL A 53 -6.51 -0.49 -9.52
C VAL A 53 -5.59 -0.19 -10.71
N SER A 54 -6.15 -0.11 -11.92
CA SER A 54 -5.37 0.22 -13.12
C SER A 54 -4.70 1.58 -13.00
N ASN A 55 -5.44 2.59 -12.53
CA ASN A 55 -4.90 3.92 -12.29
C ASN A 55 -3.81 3.92 -11.21
N LEU A 56 -4.01 3.20 -10.10
CA LEU A 56 -2.97 3.05 -9.07
C LEU A 56 -1.70 2.43 -9.63
N ILE A 57 -1.81 1.34 -10.39
CA ILE A 57 -0.64 0.67 -11.01
C ILE A 57 0.07 1.60 -11.99
N GLU A 58 -0.66 2.35 -12.81
CA GLU A 58 -0.07 3.33 -13.72
C GLU A 58 0.72 4.41 -12.96
N ILE A 59 0.14 4.94 -11.88
CA ILE A 59 0.79 5.93 -11.03
C ILE A 59 2.04 5.33 -10.35
N GLN A 60 1.97 4.09 -9.84
CA GLN A 60 3.12 3.38 -9.29
C GLN A 60 4.24 3.18 -10.32
N ARG A 61 3.88 2.83 -11.57
CA ARG A 61 4.82 2.68 -12.70
C ARG A 61 5.48 3.98 -13.11
N SER A 62 4.78 5.11 -12.97
CA SER A 62 5.34 6.43 -13.28
C SER A 62 6.51 6.82 -12.37
N ALA A 63 6.73 6.08 -11.27
CA ALA A 63 7.85 6.25 -10.35
C ALA A 63 8.94 5.17 -10.48
N CYS A 64 8.80 4.24 -11.43
CA CYS A 64 9.80 3.21 -11.69
C CYS A 64 11.01 3.77 -12.44
N GLY A 65 12.19 3.22 -12.15
CA GLY A 65 13.45 3.59 -12.78
C GLY A 65 14.13 4.80 -12.13
N ASP A 66 15.33 5.10 -12.64
CA ASP A 66 16.19 6.18 -12.12
C ASP A 66 16.12 7.45 -12.98
N ASP A 67 15.63 7.33 -14.22
CA ASP A 67 15.45 8.43 -15.15
C ASP A 67 14.08 9.07 -14.94
N PHE A 68 14.01 10.18 -14.19
CA PHE A 68 12.80 11.00 -14.02
C PHE A 68 12.44 11.78 -15.30
N LYS A 69 12.40 11.08 -16.46
CA LYS A 69 12.02 11.66 -17.75
C LYS A 69 10.63 12.25 -17.68
N THR A 70 10.44 13.34 -18.40
CA THR A 70 9.19 14.10 -18.51
C THR A 70 8.04 13.16 -18.89
N SER A 71 7.25 12.74 -17.90
CA SER A 71 6.01 12.02 -18.15
C SER A 71 4.89 13.02 -18.42
N LYS A 72 3.77 12.58 -19.01
CA LYS A 72 2.54 13.39 -19.12
C LYS A 72 2.04 13.91 -17.75
N THR A 73 2.51 13.31 -16.65
CA THR A 73 2.11 13.60 -15.27
C THR A 73 3.10 14.47 -14.50
N GLY A 74 4.06 15.11 -15.18
CA GLY A 74 5.08 15.96 -14.57
C GLY A 74 6.36 15.22 -14.19
N VAL A 75 7.34 15.99 -13.71
CA VAL A 75 8.68 15.50 -13.29
C VAL A 75 8.71 15.31 -11.78
N TRP A 76 9.16 14.14 -11.34
CA TRP A 76 9.38 13.85 -9.92
C TRP A 76 10.51 14.71 -9.34
N LYS A 77 10.22 15.38 -8.24
CA LYS A 77 11.18 16.13 -7.43
C LYS A 77 11.55 15.27 -6.22
N LEU A 78 12.82 14.92 -6.08
CA LEU A 78 13.33 14.22 -4.91
C LEU A 78 13.28 15.15 -3.69
N LYS A 79 12.61 14.73 -2.62
CA LYS A 79 12.45 15.52 -1.39
C LYS A 79 13.35 14.99 -0.27
N ASP A 80 13.47 13.67 -0.15
CA ASP A 80 14.38 13.02 0.79
C ASP A 80 14.87 11.68 0.21
N ASP A 81 16.11 11.30 0.49
CA ASP A 81 16.74 10.05 0.02
C ASP A 81 17.79 9.58 1.02
N SER A 82 17.32 8.84 2.02
CA SER A 82 18.15 8.25 3.07
C SER A 82 18.57 6.82 2.70
N GLU A 83 19.27 6.13 3.61
CA GLU A 83 19.54 4.70 3.45
C GLU A 83 18.30 3.82 3.75
N GLU A 84 17.22 4.42 4.25
CA GLU A 84 16.07 3.71 4.85
C GLU A 84 14.76 3.98 4.13
N TYR A 85 14.62 5.16 3.53
CA TYR A 85 13.43 5.56 2.78
C TYR A 85 13.77 6.61 1.72
N ARG A 86 12.87 6.77 0.75
CA ARG A 86 12.88 7.83 -0.27
C ARG A 86 11.53 8.53 -0.28
N VAL A 87 11.54 9.86 -0.35
CA VAL A 87 10.34 10.68 -0.55
C VAL A 87 10.46 11.48 -1.84
N MET A 88 9.43 11.41 -2.67
CA MET A 88 9.32 12.15 -3.91
C MET A 88 8.02 12.94 -3.96
N TYR A 89 8.03 14.01 -4.73
CA TYR A 89 6.88 14.89 -4.91
C TYR A 89 6.79 15.35 -6.35
N ARG A 90 5.58 15.48 -6.86
CA ARG A 90 5.31 16.23 -8.09
C ARG A 90 3.97 16.96 -7.96
N GLU A 91 3.86 18.04 -8.70
CA GLU A 91 2.58 18.73 -8.88
C GLU A 91 1.68 17.85 -9.77
N GLY A 92 0.37 17.94 -9.57
CA GLY A 92 -0.59 17.35 -10.49
C GLY A 92 -0.53 18.01 -11.87
N PRO A 93 -1.32 17.49 -12.84
CA PRO A 93 -1.46 18.12 -14.14
C PRO A 93 -1.81 19.61 -14.03
N GLN A 94 -1.41 20.43 -15.00
CA GLN A 94 -1.71 21.87 -15.00
C GLN A 94 -3.22 22.10 -14.83
N GLY A 95 -3.60 22.94 -13.87
CA GLY A 95 -5.01 23.22 -13.53
C GLY A 95 -5.65 22.22 -12.56
N SER A 96 -4.95 21.15 -12.18
CA SER A 96 -5.40 20.20 -11.17
C SER A 96 -5.07 20.71 -9.75
N PRO A 97 -5.98 20.57 -8.77
CA PRO A 97 -5.68 20.88 -7.37
C PRO A 97 -4.81 19.81 -6.69
N PHE A 98 -4.64 18.65 -7.35
CA PHE A 98 -3.95 17.50 -6.76
C PHE A 98 -2.44 17.69 -6.68
N GLN A 99 -1.89 17.22 -5.57
CA GLN A 99 -0.46 17.12 -5.30
C GLN A 99 -0.11 15.63 -5.18
N THR A 100 0.88 15.14 -5.92
CA THR A 100 1.29 13.74 -5.83
C THR A 100 2.51 13.58 -4.94
N LEU A 101 2.38 12.74 -3.91
CA LEU A 101 3.46 12.37 -2.99
C LEU A 101 3.73 10.88 -3.10
N LEU A 102 4.99 10.50 -3.02
CA LEU A 102 5.41 9.11 -2.93
C LEU A 102 6.40 8.93 -1.79
N THR A 103 6.20 7.88 -1.01
CA THR A 103 7.16 7.40 -0.02
C THR A 103 7.44 5.93 -0.28
N GLU A 104 8.68 5.52 -0.17
CA GLU A 104 9.03 4.10 -0.21
C GLU A 104 10.20 3.82 0.71
N GLY A 105 10.30 2.56 1.12
CA GLY A 105 11.30 2.09 2.06
C GLY A 105 11.14 0.59 2.25
N TYR A 106 11.75 0.08 3.31
CA TYR A 106 11.57 -1.31 3.72
C TYR A 106 11.34 -1.39 5.22
N ALA A 107 10.65 -2.43 5.65
CA ALA A 107 10.44 -2.75 7.05
C ALA A 107 10.95 -4.16 7.36
N ASP A 108 11.50 -4.32 8.56
CA ASP A 108 12.01 -5.59 9.10
C ASP A 108 10.84 -6.42 9.66
N GLY A 109 9.92 -6.79 8.77
CA GLY A 109 8.82 -7.70 9.07
C GLY A 109 8.20 -8.31 7.81
N PRO A 110 7.40 -9.37 7.97
CA PRO A 110 6.67 -9.99 6.87
C PRO A 110 5.53 -9.09 6.35
N VAL A 111 5.00 -9.42 5.17
CA VAL A 111 3.99 -8.64 4.44
C VAL A 111 2.69 -8.55 5.21
N ASP A 112 2.25 -9.62 5.89
CA ASP A 112 1.02 -9.61 6.69
C ASP A 112 1.12 -8.64 7.89
N VAL A 113 2.27 -8.59 8.56
CA VAL A 113 2.53 -7.63 9.64
C VAL A 113 2.63 -6.20 9.10
N CYS A 114 3.36 -6.01 8.01
CA CYS A 114 3.46 -4.72 7.32
C CYS A 114 2.09 -4.21 6.87
N LEU A 115 1.26 -5.11 6.32
CA LEU A 115 -0.11 -4.80 5.96
C LEU A 115 -0.90 -4.39 7.20
N GLY A 116 -0.86 -5.16 8.28
CA GLY A 116 -1.56 -4.83 9.53
C GLY A 116 -1.25 -3.42 10.04
N ALA A 117 0.04 -3.04 10.08
CA ALA A 117 0.46 -1.70 10.49
C ALA A 117 -0.14 -0.58 9.60
N SER A 118 -0.32 -0.85 8.30
CA SER A 118 -0.83 0.11 7.31
C SER A 118 -2.36 0.08 7.12
N TRP A 119 -2.99 -1.07 7.34
CA TRP A 119 -4.41 -1.36 7.12
C TRP A 119 -5.26 -1.03 8.35
N GLU A 120 -4.73 -1.28 9.56
CA GLU A 120 -5.42 -0.98 10.82
C GLU A 120 -5.30 0.51 11.15
N LEU A 121 -6.19 1.31 10.57
CA LEU A 121 -6.18 2.76 10.76
C LEU A 121 -6.35 3.15 12.24
N SER A 122 -6.99 2.31 13.06
CA SER A 122 -7.09 2.48 14.52
C SER A 122 -5.73 2.63 15.21
N LEU A 123 -4.66 2.06 14.65
CA LEU A 123 -3.29 2.13 15.17
C LEU A 123 -2.59 3.44 14.85
N TYR A 124 -3.11 4.27 13.94
CA TYR A 124 -2.39 5.47 13.48
C TYR A 124 -2.23 6.50 14.60
N LYS A 125 -3.15 6.55 15.58
CA LYS A 125 -2.94 7.40 16.77
C LYS A 125 -1.72 6.98 17.60
N ILE A 126 -1.28 5.72 17.49
CA ILE A 126 -0.14 5.16 18.23
C ILE A 126 1.17 5.49 17.52
N TRP A 127 1.25 5.25 16.20
CA TRP A 127 2.52 5.30 15.48
C TRP A 127 2.66 6.44 14.48
N TRP A 128 1.56 7.01 13.96
CA TRP A 128 1.65 8.08 12.97
C TRP A 128 2.26 9.35 13.61
N PRO A 129 3.09 10.13 12.91
CA PRO A 129 3.78 11.27 13.50
C PRO A 129 2.83 12.29 14.15
N GLN A 130 3.27 12.82 15.29
CA GLN A 130 2.56 13.85 16.06
C GLN A 130 3.52 15.02 16.29
N TYR A 131 3.27 16.14 15.64
CA TYR A 131 4.07 17.36 15.75
C TYR A 131 3.33 18.43 16.54
N ASN A 132 4.06 19.09 17.44
CA ASN A 132 3.57 20.28 18.14
C ASN A 132 3.81 21.56 17.33
N PHE A 133 4.90 21.63 16.55
CA PHE A 133 5.21 22.79 15.72
C PHE A 133 6.02 22.39 14.46
N PRO A 134 5.53 22.68 13.24
CA PRO A 134 4.16 23.11 12.96
C PRO A 134 3.17 22.01 13.35
N THR A 135 1.98 22.39 13.84
CA THR A 135 1.05 21.42 14.44
C THR A 135 0.60 20.38 13.42
N PHE A 136 0.79 19.10 13.73
CA PHE A 136 0.19 18.01 12.98
C PHE A 136 -0.16 16.87 13.93
N LYS A 137 -1.44 16.50 14.05
CA LYS A 137 -1.84 15.43 14.98
C LYS A 137 -3.00 14.60 14.43
N VAL A 138 -2.95 13.30 14.65
CA VAL A 138 -4.11 12.42 14.41
C VAL A 138 -5.09 12.60 15.56
N MET A 139 -6.26 13.17 15.26
CA MET A 139 -7.33 13.42 16.23
C MET A 139 -8.18 12.16 16.41
N THR A 140 -8.60 11.59 15.28
CA THR A 140 -9.45 10.40 15.21
C THR A 140 -8.95 9.51 14.08
N SER A 141 -8.88 8.21 14.32
CA SER A 141 -8.55 7.21 13.33
C SER A 141 -9.32 5.94 13.66
N CYS A 142 -10.34 5.61 12.87
CA CYS A 142 -11.23 4.48 13.17
C CYS A 142 -11.78 3.81 11.92
N LEU A 143 -12.09 2.52 12.06
CA LEU A 143 -12.88 1.76 11.10
C LEU A 143 -14.34 2.23 11.19
N LEU A 144 -14.91 2.67 10.07
CA LEU A 144 -16.34 2.98 9.98
C LEU A 144 -17.13 1.74 9.62
N LYS A 145 -16.68 0.99 8.60
CA LYS A 145 -17.40 -0.17 8.07
C LYS A 145 -16.44 -1.21 7.51
N LYS A 146 -16.57 -2.46 7.95
CA LYS A 146 -15.97 -3.59 7.24
C LYS A 146 -16.91 -4.02 6.12
N VAL A 147 -16.53 -3.78 4.87
CA VAL A 147 -17.39 -4.11 3.71
C VAL A 147 -17.23 -5.58 3.36
N ARG A 148 -15.99 -6.05 3.27
CA ARG A 148 -15.59 -7.45 3.07
C ARG A 148 -14.25 -7.71 3.74
N LEU A 149 -13.73 -8.93 3.63
CA LEU A 149 -12.42 -9.30 4.15
C LEU A 149 -11.31 -8.35 3.64
N ASP A 150 -11.37 -8.05 2.35
CA ASP A 150 -10.45 -7.27 1.53
C ASP A 150 -10.90 -5.82 1.31
N GLU A 151 -12.00 -5.38 1.93
CA GLU A 151 -12.54 -4.02 1.74
C GLU A 151 -13.03 -3.41 3.06
N GLN A 152 -12.65 -2.15 3.32
CA GLN A 152 -13.15 -1.41 4.47
C GLN A 152 -13.23 0.10 4.22
N ILE A 153 -14.12 0.75 4.96
CA ILE A 153 -14.26 2.20 4.99
C ILE A 153 -13.78 2.69 6.34
N SER A 154 -12.88 3.66 6.34
CA SER A 154 -12.26 4.19 7.57
C SER A 154 -12.21 5.71 7.56
N LEU A 155 -12.25 6.33 8.74
CA LEU A 155 -12.18 7.78 8.94
C LEU A 155 -10.84 8.16 9.55
N LEU A 156 -10.18 9.16 8.95
CA LEU A 156 -9.03 9.84 9.53
C LEU A 156 -9.33 11.33 9.70
N ARG A 157 -9.14 11.84 10.92
CA ARG A 157 -9.17 13.27 11.24
C ARG A 157 -7.82 13.73 11.73
N MET A 158 -7.35 14.84 11.20
CA MET A 158 -6.06 15.40 11.50
C MET A 158 -6.15 16.88 11.81
N LYS A 159 -5.49 17.28 12.89
CA LYS A 159 -5.12 18.67 13.13
C LYS A 159 -3.92 18.99 12.25
N VAL A 160 -3.97 20.13 11.58
CA VAL A 160 -2.94 20.56 10.61
C VAL A 160 -2.38 21.94 11.00
N PRO A 161 -1.27 22.39 10.38
CA PRO A 161 -0.67 23.67 10.74
C PRO A 161 -1.60 24.86 10.47
N TRP A 162 -1.70 25.78 11.43
CA TRP A 162 -2.37 27.07 11.22
C TRP A 162 -1.74 27.82 10.03
N PRO A 163 -2.52 28.50 9.16
CA PRO A 163 -3.94 28.87 9.29
C PRO A 163 -4.94 27.85 8.75
N LEU A 164 -4.54 26.61 8.48
CA LEU A 164 -5.44 25.61 7.93
C LEU A 164 -6.42 25.11 9.01
N SER A 165 -7.71 25.05 8.65
CA SER A 165 -8.69 24.30 9.45
C SER A 165 -8.33 22.81 9.51
N ASP A 166 -8.81 22.12 10.53
CA ASP A 166 -8.64 20.67 10.66
C ASP A 166 -9.10 19.95 9.38
N ARG A 167 -8.44 18.83 9.07
CA ARG A 167 -8.70 18.06 7.87
C ARG A 167 -9.25 16.69 8.21
N GLU A 168 -10.11 16.17 7.34
CA GLU A 168 -10.55 14.79 7.42
C GLU A 168 -10.57 14.11 6.06
N VAL A 169 -10.54 12.79 6.08
CA VAL A 169 -10.73 11.96 4.89
C VAL A 169 -11.45 10.67 5.30
N VAL A 170 -12.47 10.30 4.52
CA VAL A 170 -13.11 9.00 4.58
C VAL A 170 -12.55 8.15 3.45
N LEU A 171 -11.81 7.12 3.81
CA LEU A 171 -11.05 6.28 2.89
C LEU A 171 -11.74 4.94 2.70
N ASP A 172 -11.99 4.62 1.43
CA ASP A 172 -12.36 3.31 0.92
C ASP A 172 -11.08 2.53 0.58
N TYR A 173 -10.81 1.50 1.40
CA TYR A 173 -9.69 0.59 1.29
C TYR A 173 -10.11 -0.64 0.49
N PHE A 174 -9.29 -1.03 -0.47
CA PHE A 174 -9.43 -2.30 -1.17
C PHE A 174 -8.06 -2.97 -1.32
N GLU A 175 -7.91 -4.16 -0.76
CA GLU A 175 -6.71 -5.00 -0.90
C GLU A 175 -6.84 -5.86 -2.16
N LEU A 176 -5.75 -5.97 -2.93
CA LEU A 176 -5.65 -6.79 -4.13
C LEU A 176 -4.46 -7.73 -4.01
N GLU A 177 -4.76 -9.02 -4.14
CA GLU A 177 -3.80 -10.09 -3.98
C GLU A 177 -3.03 -10.34 -5.29
N CYS A 178 -1.71 -10.29 -5.25
CA CYS A 178 -0.80 -10.61 -6.36
C CYS A 178 0.27 -11.61 -5.88
N PHE A 179 -0.17 -12.70 -5.22
CA PHE A 179 0.73 -13.64 -4.54
C PHE A 179 1.71 -14.36 -5.46
N GLU A 180 1.36 -14.61 -6.73
CA GLU A 180 2.29 -15.17 -7.73
C GLU A 180 3.54 -14.29 -7.91
N ASP A 181 3.38 -12.99 -7.68
CA ASP A 181 4.40 -11.97 -7.78
C ASP A 181 4.93 -11.53 -6.40
N ASP A 182 4.67 -12.26 -5.31
CA ASP A 182 5.11 -11.90 -3.96
C ASP A 182 4.66 -10.48 -3.55
N LEU A 183 3.49 -10.05 -4.03
CA LEU A 183 3.02 -8.67 -3.98
C LEU A 183 1.59 -8.58 -3.42
N VAL A 184 1.36 -7.59 -2.57
CA VAL A 184 0.03 -7.14 -2.15
C VAL A 184 -0.11 -5.66 -2.52
N ILE A 185 -1.23 -5.28 -3.14
CA ILE A 185 -1.53 -3.89 -3.48
C ILE A 185 -2.76 -3.45 -2.70
N VAL A 186 -2.70 -2.31 -2.03
CA VAL A 186 -3.84 -1.71 -1.35
C VAL A 186 -4.19 -0.40 -2.02
N LEU A 187 -5.42 -0.31 -2.51
CA LEU A 187 -6.03 0.89 -3.03
C LEU A 187 -6.68 1.68 -1.90
N LEU A 188 -6.51 2.99 -1.94
CA LEU A 188 -7.04 3.96 -0.99
C LEU A 188 -7.67 5.13 -1.76
N ASN A 189 -8.99 5.26 -1.72
CA ASN A 189 -9.69 6.37 -2.36
C ASN A 189 -10.62 7.07 -1.37
N SER A 190 -10.69 8.39 -1.44
CA SER A 190 -11.67 9.15 -0.68
C SER A 190 -13.07 8.93 -1.24
N ILE A 191 -14.06 8.73 -0.37
CA ILE A 191 -15.48 8.77 -0.73
C ILE A 191 -15.91 10.24 -0.79
N SER A 192 -16.48 10.69 -1.92
CA SER A 192 -16.97 12.05 -2.11
C SER A 192 -18.35 12.27 -1.48
N ASP A 193 -18.65 13.52 -1.12
CA ASP A 193 -19.89 13.93 -0.44
C ASP A 193 -21.17 13.84 -1.28
N THR A 194 -21.04 13.66 -2.59
CA THR A 194 -22.19 13.56 -3.52
C THR A 194 -22.73 12.13 -3.57
N ASP A 195 -23.96 11.97 -3.06
CA ASP A 195 -24.95 10.88 -3.12
C ASP A 195 -24.53 9.45 -2.69
N SER A 196 -23.31 8.99 -2.98
CA SER A 196 -22.79 7.69 -2.55
C SER A 196 -22.44 7.62 -1.05
N PHE A 197 -22.16 8.76 -0.43
CA PHE A 197 -21.86 8.88 1.00
C PHE A 197 -23.02 8.36 1.85
N ASN A 198 -24.26 8.76 1.52
CA ASN A 198 -25.44 8.34 2.27
C ASN A 198 -25.74 6.84 2.09
N GLU A 199 -25.54 6.26 0.90
CA GLU A 199 -25.78 4.82 0.69
C GLU A 199 -24.75 3.93 1.39
N HIS A 200 -23.46 4.28 1.34
CA HIS A 200 -22.40 3.50 2.00
C HIS A 200 -22.49 3.54 3.54
N LEU A 201 -23.03 4.63 4.09
CA LEU A 201 -23.13 4.91 5.52
C LEU A 201 -24.52 4.63 6.11
N ARG A 202 -25.51 4.22 5.30
CA ARG A 202 -26.82 3.74 5.80
C ARG A 202 -26.60 2.65 6.85
N GLY A 203 -27.09 2.89 8.07
CA GLY A 203 -27.02 1.96 9.20
C GLY A 203 -25.76 2.07 10.07
N LEU A 204 -24.85 3.03 9.83
CA LEU A 204 -23.76 3.28 10.75
C LEU A 204 -24.25 4.04 11.99
N PRO A 205 -23.85 3.61 13.21
CA PRO A 205 -24.11 4.38 14.41
C PRO A 205 -23.23 5.64 14.37
N GLY A 206 -23.85 6.79 14.13
CA GLY A 206 -23.24 8.10 14.41
C GLY A 206 -23.26 9.08 13.24
N ASN A 207 -24.39 9.78 13.07
CA ASN A 207 -24.37 11.10 12.41
C ASN A 207 -23.36 12.04 13.10
N GLU A 208 -23.16 11.90 14.42
CA GLU A 208 -22.20 12.69 15.20
C GLU A 208 -20.73 12.43 14.83
N ILE A 209 -20.36 11.22 14.40
CA ILE A 209 -18.99 10.91 13.99
C ILE A 209 -18.66 11.60 12.67
N LEU A 210 -19.65 11.96 11.85
CA LEU A 210 -19.43 12.53 10.51
C LEU A 210 -19.57 14.07 10.49
N GLU A 211 -20.25 14.67 11.47
CA GLU A 211 -20.47 16.11 11.57
C GLU A 211 -19.42 16.82 12.46
N ALA A 212 -18.15 16.81 12.05
CA ALA A 212 -17.16 17.68 12.70
C ALA A 212 -17.30 19.12 12.18
N LYS A 213 -17.87 20.02 12.99
CA LYS A 213 -17.89 21.46 12.73
C LYS A 213 -16.45 21.96 12.46
N ASN A 214 -16.28 22.80 11.44
CA ASN A 214 -15.00 23.42 11.03
C ASN A 214 -13.90 22.47 10.51
N THR A 215 -14.27 21.29 10.01
CA THR A 215 -13.32 20.36 9.37
C THR A 215 -13.49 20.37 7.85
N VAL A 216 -12.38 20.40 7.10
CA VAL A 216 -12.39 20.38 5.64
C VAL A 216 -12.07 18.97 5.15
N ARG A 217 -12.95 18.40 4.32
CA ARG A 217 -12.79 17.07 3.76
C ARG A 217 -11.84 17.08 2.56
N LEU A 218 -10.78 16.30 2.67
CA LEU A 218 -9.77 16.16 1.62
C LEU A 218 -10.20 15.15 0.56
N SER A 219 -9.68 15.29 -0.64
CA SER A 219 -9.76 14.24 -1.66
C SER A 219 -8.42 13.52 -1.76
N PHE A 220 -8.47 12.19 -1.72
CA PHE A 220 -7.30 11.33 -1.81
C PHE A 220 -7.55 10.23 -2.84
N SER A 221 -6.58 9.99 -3.70
CA SER A 221 -6.58 8.79 -4.56
C SER A 221 -5.18 8.23 -4.65
N GLY A 222 -5.03 6.94 -4.39
CA GLY A 222 -3.72 6.33 -4.34
C GLY A 222 -3.76 5.00 -3.65
N GLY A 223 -2.68 4.67 -2.93
CA GLY A 223 -2.53 3.39 -2.29
C GLY A 223 -1.09 3.05 -1.99
N PHE A 224 -0.86 1.80 -1.63
CA PHE A 224 0.47 1.28 -1.38
C PHE A 224 0.66 -0.12 -1.94
N ALA A 225 1.90 -0.45 -2.27
CA ALA A 225 2.32 -1.76 -2.71
C ALA A 225 3.30 -2.34 -1.68
N LEU A 226 3.09 -3.58 -1.26
CA LEU A 226 3.93 -4.33 -0.33
C LEU A 226 4.54 -5.52 -1.07
N LYS A 227 5.84 -5.44 -1.33
CA LYS A 227 6.61 -6.49 -1.99
C LYS A 227 7.37 -7.28 -0.94
N LYS A 228 7.13 -8.59 -0.87
CA LYS A 228 7.98 -9.50 -0.12
C LYS A 228 9.36 -9.55 -0.78
N ILE A 229 10.40 -9.24 -0.01
CA ILE A 229 11.80 -9.39 -0.44
C ILE A 229 12.33 -10.74 0.03
N ASN A 230 12.04 -11.09 1.28
CA ASN A 230 12.27 -12.40 1.86
C ASN A 230 11.27 -12.64 3.00
N SER A 231 11.48 -13.68 3.82
CA SER A 231 10.52 -14.01 4.88
C SER A 231 10.32 -12.91 5.93
N ASN A 232 11.31 -12.04 6.13
CA ASN A 232 11.37 -11.07 7.23
C ASN A 232 11.54 -9.61 6.76
N ILE A 233 11.57 -9.37 5.45
CA ILE A 233 11.76 -8.04 4.87
C ILE A 233 10.69 -7.80 3.81
N THR A 234 9.98 -6.69 3.98
CA THR A 234 9.01 -6.19 3.02
C THR A 234 9.44 -4.81 2.55
N HIS A 235 9.49 -4.62 1.24
CA HIS A 235 9.63 -3.31 0.62
C HIS A 235 8.24 -2.72 0.40
N PHE A 236 8.05 -1.46 0.77
CA PHE A 236 6.79 -0.76 0.58
C PHE A 236 6.97 0.45 -0.34
N ARG A 237 5.94 0.75 -1.13
CA ARG A 237 5.81 2.02 -1.85
C ARG A 237 4.39 2.53 -1.74
N THR A 238 4.23 3.66 -1.09
CA THR A 238 2.98 4.41 -0.97
C THR A 238 3.00 5.58 -1.93
N ILE A 239 1.95 5.75 -2.72
CA ILE A 239 1.78 6.88 -3.62
C ILE A 239 0.35 7.41 -3.50
N GLY A 240 0.20 8.73 -3.47
CA GLY A 240 -1.10 9.36 -3.31
C GLY A 240 -1.18 10.71 -3.98
N ASN A 241 -2.28 10.93 -4.70
CA ASN A 241 -2.74 12.23 -5.14
C ASN A 241 -3.63 12.82 -4.05
N LEU A 242 -3.24 13.98 -3.55
CA LEU A 242 -3.89 14.66 -2.44
C LEU A 242 -4.36 16.04 -2.90
N ASP A 243 -5.65 16.29 -2.76
CA ASP A 243 -6.23 17.62 -2.85
C ASP A 243 -6.51 18.13 -1.44
N LEU A 244 -5.72 19.12 -1.03
CA LEU A 244 -5.77 19.75 0.30
C LEU A 244 -6.94 20.75 0.47
N LYS A 245 -7.71 20.96 -0.61
CA LYS A 245 -8.77 21.98 -0.72
C LYS A 245 -8.24 23.37 -0.39
N LEU A 246 -7.20 23.75 -1.12
CA LEU A 246 -6.56 25.07 -1.04
C LEU A 246 -6.44 25.64 -2.44
N ASP A 247 -6.83 26.90 -2.62
CA ASP A 247 -6.65 27.60 -3.89
C ASP A 247 -5.17 27.70 -4.27
N PHE A 248 -4.31 27.81 -3.27
CA PHE A 248 -2.87 27.79 -3.42
C PHE A 248 -2.24 26.96 -2.30
N VAL A 249 -1.43 25.97 -2.67
CA VAL A 249 -0.70 25.13 -1.71
C VAL A 249 0.68 25.74 -1.44
N PRO A 250 0.97 26.24 -0.22
CA PRO A 250 2.25 26.88 0.05
C PRO A 250 3.43 25.92 -0.08
N PRO A 251 4.55 26.33 -0.70
CA PRO A 251 5.75 25.49 -0.78
C PRO A 251 6.27 25.01 0.58
N SER A 252 6.11 25.82 1.64
CA SER A 252 6.46 25.47 3.01
C SER A 252 5.65 24.28 3.53
N LEU A 253 4.36 24.20 3.20
CA LEU A 253 3.48 23.09 3.58
C LEU A 253 3.89 21.80 2.86
N ILE A 254 4.18 21.87 1.56
CA ILE A 254 4.68 20.71 0.81
C ILE A 254 6.01 20.23 1.39
N ASN A 255 6.93 21.14 1.75
CA ASN A 255 8.19 20.77 2.34
C ASN A 255 8.02 20.17 3.75
N PHE A 256 7.10 20.69 4.57
CA PHE A 256 6.76 20.08 5.85
C PHE A 256 6.23 18.65 5.66
N ILE A 257 5.24 18.46 4.78
CA ILE A 257 4.66 17.15 4.49
C ILE A 257 5.73 16.19 3.97
N SER A 258 6.44 16.58 2.92
CA SER A 258 7.37 15.69 2.22
C SER A 258 8.66 15.40 2.99
N ARG A 259 9.24 16.37 3.71
CA ARG A 259 10.54 16.20 4.37
C ARG A 259 10.41 15.76 5.83
N GLN A 260 9.45 16.34 6.56
CA GLN A 260 9.34 16.11 7.99
C GLN A 260 8.32 15.03 8.29
N LEU A 261 7.08 15.22 7.80
CA LEU A 261 5.98 14.33 8.14
C LEU A 261 6.19 12.93 7.56
N LEU A 262 6.39 12.82 6.26
CA LEU A 262 6.51 11.53 5.58
C LEU A 262 7.81 10.79 5.94
N GLY A 263 8.94 11.49 6.07
CA GLY A 263 10.19 10.88 6.55
C GLY A 263 10.05 10.30 7.96
N SER A 264 9.44 11.06 8.88
CA SER A 264 9.14 10.54 10.21
C SER A 264 8.13 9.39 10.19
N ALA A 265 7.13 9.43 9.31
CA ALA A 265 6.15 8.35 9.17
C ALA A 265 6.82 7.04 8.75
N CYS A 266 7.77 7.08 7.80
CA CYS A 266 8.54 5.90 7.41
C CYS A 266 9.34 5.31 8.58
N ASN A 267 9.99 6.16 9.38
CA ASN A 267 10.77 5.69 10.54
C ASN A 267 9.87 5.07 11.62
N LEU A 268 8.75 5.71 11.92
CA LEU A 268 7.80 5.19 12.92
C LEU A 268 7.10 3.91 12.42
N TYR A 269 6.78 3.83 11.13
CA TYR A 269 6.25 2.62 10.50
C TYR A 269 7.19 1.42 10.65
N ARG A 270 8.49 1.63 10.40
CA ARG A 270 9.49 0.57 10.60
C ARG A 270 9.58 0.13 12.05
N LYS A 271 9.57 1.09 12.98
CA LYS A 271 9.59 0.80 14.41
C LYS A 271 8.37 -0.02 14.84
N ILE A 272 7.17 0.39 14.44
CA ILE A 272 5.94 -0.30 14.84
C ILE A 272 5.88 -1.71 14.24
N VAL A 273 6.36 -1.91 13.00
CA VAL A 273 6.46 -3.26 12.42
C VAL A 273 7.38 -4.16 13.25
N ILE A 274 8.53 -3.66 13.71
CA ILE A 274 9.44 -4.43 14.58
C ILE A 274 8.75 -4.80 15.91
N ASP A 275 8.01 -3.87 16.51
CA ASP A 275 7.28 -4.11 17.76
C ASP A 275 6.15 -5.13 17.57
N MET A 276 5.45 -5.07 16.43
CA MET A 276 4.43 -6.05 16.04
C MET A 276 5.00 -7.45 15.81
N VAL A 277 6.16 -7.56 15.14
CA VAL A 277 6.86 -8.84 14.94
C VAL A 277 7.28 -9.47 16.26
N LYS A 278 7.69 -8.66 17.25
CA LYS A 278 8.04 -9.14 18.59
C LYS A 278 6.84 -9.61 19.43
N GLY A 279 5.62 -9.50 18.89
CA GLY A 279 4.41 -9.97 19.56
C GLY A 279 3.93 -9.03 20.66
N ASP A 280 4.13 -7.71 20.52
CA ASP A 280 3.51 -6.76 21.44
C ASP A 280 1.97 -6.96 21.44
N GLU A 281 1.45 -7.28 22.63
CA GLU A 281 0.05 -7.67 22.87
C GLU A 281 -0.96 -6.65 22.32
N LYS A 282 -0.57 -5.37 22.23
CA LYS A 282 -1.40 -4.30 21.69
C LYS A 282 -1.73 -4.50 20.21
N PHE A 283 -0.90 -5.27 19.50
CA PHE A 283 -1.01 -5.48 18.06
C PHE A 283 -1.24 -6.94 17.67
N GLY A 284 -0.83 -7.90 18.52
CA GLY A 284 -0.97 -9.33 18.24
C GLY A 284 -2.40 -9.74 17.88
N LYS A 285 -3.39 -9.25 18.63
CA LYS A 285 -4.81 -9.54 18.37
C LYS A 285 -5.30 -9.07 16.99
N ALA A 286 -4.76 -7.95 16.49
CA ALA A 286 -5.16 -7.46 15.17
C ALA A 286 -4.69 -8.42 14.06
N LEU A 287 -3.48 -8.98 14.21
CA LEU A 287 -2.86 -9.88 13.24
C LEU A 287 -3.42 -11.31 13.23
N GLU A 288 -4.32 -11.63 14.16
CA GLU A 288 -5.13 -12.86 14.14
C GLU A 288 -6.29 -12.77 13.16
N GLY A 289 -6.56 -11.56 12.62
CA GLY A 289 -7.62 -11.35 11.66
C GLY A 289 -7.46 -12.18 10.37
N PRO A 290 -8.57 -12.65 9.77
CA PRO A 290 -8.53 -13.58 8.64
C PRO A 290 -7.79 -13.04 7.39
N LEU A 291 -7.72 -11.71 7.22
CA LEU A 291 -6.98 -11.09 6.11
C LEU A 291 -5.48 -11.39 6.22
N TYR A 292 -4.92 -11.22 7.42
CA TYR A 292 -3.51 -11.41 7.69
C TYR A 292 -3.13 -12.89 7.67
N VAL A 293 -3.99 -13.74 8.22
CA VAL A 293 -3.83 -15.21 8.16
C VAL A 293 -3.78 -15.67 6.71
N ARG A 294 -4.74 -15.25 5.86
CA ARG A 294 -4.78 -15.60 4.43
C ARG A 294 -3.50 -15.20 3.70
N ILE A 295 -3.03 -13.97 3.91
CA ILE A 295 -1.79 -13.47 3.29
C ILE A 295 -0.58 -14.26 3.79
N ARG A 296 -0.53 -14.57 5.09
CA ARG A 296 0.55 -15.34 5.71
C ARG A 296 0.65 -16.73 5.09
N GLU A 297 -0.48 -17.43 4.98
CA GLU A 297 -0.53 -18.77 4.38
C GLU A 297 -0.04 -18.76 2.93
N HIS A 298 -0.54 -17.83 2.11
CA HIS A 298 -0.20 -17.79 0.69
C HIS A 298 1.26 -17.40 0.43
N LEU A 299 1.78 -16.41 1.15
CA LEU A 299 3.12 -15.91 0.91
C LEU A 299 4.21 -16.74 1.61
N TYR A 300 3.91 -17.42 2.72
CA TYR A 300 4.95 -18.09 3.51
C TYR A 300 4.85 -19.62 3.51
N HIS A 301 3.66 -20.23 3.45
CA HIS A 301 3.56 -21.70 3.39
C HIS A 301 3.82 -22.26 1.98
N ASN A 302 3.39 -21.58 0.92
CA ASN A 302 3.69 -22.03 -0.45
C ASN A 302 5.20 -22.04 -0.77
N ASN A 303 6.02 -21.27 -0.02
CA ASN A 303 7.46 -21.28 -0.20
C ASN A 303 8.15 -22.49 0.45
N GLU A 304 7.57 -23.10 1.49
CA GLU A 304 8.08 -24.38 2.02
C GLU A 304 7.90 -25.50 0.98
N ILE A 305 6.80 -25.47 0.23
CA ILE A 305 6.51 -26.40 -0.87
C ILE A 305 7.41 -26.10 -2.09
N LYS A 306 7.59 -24.83 -2.47
CA LYS A 306 8.51 -24.45 -3.57
C LYS A 306 9.98 -24.78 -3.27
N ASN A 307 10.42 -24.66 -2.01
CA ASN A 307 11.78 -25.00 -1.61
C ASN A 307 11.99 -26.52 -1.46
N THR A 308 10.94 -27.31 -1.24
CA THR A 308 11.00 -28.78 -1.25
C THR A 308 10.87 -29.37 -2.66
N ALA A 309 10.37 -28.61 -3.63
CA ALA A 309 10.26 -28.98 -5.05
C ALA A 309 11.47 -28.56 -5.93
N GLY A 310 12.64 -28.31 -5.33
CA GLY A 310 13.93 -28.16 -6.03
C GLY A 310 14.63 -29.51 -6.29
N PRO A 311 15.51 -29.63 -7.30
CA PRO A 311 15.68 -30.82 -8.14
C PRO A 311 16.24 -32.03 -7.39
N LYS A 312 15.35 -32.96 -6.98
CA LYS A 312 15.71 -34.32 -6.56
C LYS A 312 14.94 -35.43 -7.29
N ALA A 313 14.25 -35.10 -8.37
CA ALA A 313 13.57 -36.10 -9.19
C ALA A 313 14.08 -36.02 -10.63
N LEU A 314 15.32 -36.47 -10.87
CA LEU A 314 15.85 -36.84 -12.20
C LEU A 314 17.21 -37.57 -12.05
N GLN A 315 17.33 -38.50 -11.10
CA GLN A 315 18.40 -39.51 -11.07
C GLN A 315 17.91 -40.75 -10.32
N LYS A 316 16.91 -41.45 -10.86
CA LYS A 316 16.56 -42.81 -10.46
C LYS A 316 15.66 -43.48 -11.49
N GLU A 317 16.11 -43.48 -12.74
CA GLU A 317 15.54 -44.32 -13.81
C GLU A 317 16.56 -44.35 -14.94
N ASN A 318 17.66 -45.09 -14.72
CA ASN A 318 18.61 -45.52 -15.77
C ASN A 318 19.57 -46.59 -15.23
N SER A 319 19.06 -47.52 -14.43
CA SER A 319 19.85 -48.68 -13.98
C SER A 319 18.97 -49.91 -13.78
N GLU A 320 18.13 -50.23 -14.76
CA GLU A 320 17.50 -51.54 -14.89
C GLU A 320 17.14 -51.69 -16.37
N PHE A 321 18.04 -52.35 -17.11
CA PHE A 321 17.87 -53.04 -18.40
C PHE A 321 19.24 -53.08 -19.10
N ARG A 322 20.03 -54.08 -18.72
CA ARG A 322 21.00 -54.68 -19.64
C ARG A 322 20.88 -56.19 -19.48
N ASP A 323 20.22 -56.76 -20.47
CA ASP A 323 20.13 -58.18 -20.74
C ASP A 323 21.54 -58.77 -20.87
N ASP A 324 21.83 -59.81 -20.08
CA ASP A 324 22.88 -60.78 -20.36
C ASP A 324 22.22 -62.00 -21.01
N HIS A 325 22.26 -62.05 -22.34
CA HIS A 325 22.15 -63.30 -23.09
C HIS A 325 22.94 -63.18 -24.40
N VAL A 326 24.12 -63.81 -24.47
CA VAL A 326 24.61 -64.47 -25.68
C VAL A 326 25.40 -65.72 -25.27
N GLU A 327 24.86 -66.88 -25.64
CA GLU A 327 25.58 -68.16 -25.74
C GLU A 327 26.58 -68.11 -26.91
N ASN A 328 27.81 -68.58 -26.66
CA ASN A 328 28.49 -69.61 -27.45
C ASN A 328 29.81 -70.02 -26.78
#